data_AF-A0A545TRY9-F1
#
_entry.id   AF-A0A545TRY9-F1
#
_cell.length_a   1.000
_cell.length_b   1.000
_cell.length_c   1.000
_cell.angle_alpha   90.00
_cell.angle_beta   90.00
_cell.angle_gamma   90.00
#
_symmetry.space_group_name_H-M   'P 1'
#
loop_
_entity.id
_entity.type
_entity.pdbx_description
1 polymer ?
#
loop_
_entity_poly.entity_id
_entity_poly.type
_entity_poly.pdbx_seq_one_letter_code
_entity_poly.pdbx_strand_id
1 'polypeptide(L)'
;MKSTKLLLAVLVLMSFSAKSEENLITLKYGVDKSGYVTEDWVDFDSNIEVLTKDKVSKNAKKLTVEEIEWASLISSRLSLWETQLEKIAVPYATTEIPRKVSIVVGNRGNRDAFTHTTKFPSKIFFNLSVLVRAYGSGKAVKNQNRIDRIFAHEFTHLLQHAWSKQNPYQLTNHFERALNASFKEGFGHFRSISNKWKDENGHITEHAEKTLKSLEIVFVERMISLINASDDEANVLMKGLSTGPFNKKWGALTVALWLTKEAKGDDKKLIKWVDLGPEGIILLANNHLSRELKVRFNKALNL
;
A
#
# COMPACT_ATOMS: atom_id res chain seq x y z
N MET A 1 -11.17 -56.19 16.79
CA MET A 1 -11.49 -55.06 17.71
C MET A 1 -10.30 -54.13 18.05
N LYS A 2 -9.15 -54.19 17.36
CA LYS A 2 -8.01 -53.28 17.62
C LYS A 2 -7.80 -52.17 16.57
N SER A 3 -8.43 -52.23 15.39
CA SER A 3 -8.24 -51.21 14.33
C SER A 3 -9.19 -50.01 14.42
N THR A 4 -10.34 -50.13 15.09
CA THR A 4 -11.29 -49.01 15.25
C THR A 4 -10.84 -47.95 16.24
N LYS A 5 -9.98 -48.30 17.22
CA LYS A 5 -9.42 -47.33 18.18
C LYS A 5 -8.31 -46.45 17.57
N LEU A 6 -7.63 -46.93 16.53
CA LEU A 6 -6.57 -46.17 15.85
C LEU A 6 -7.16 -45.11 14.91
N LEU A 7 -8.28 -45.41 14.24
CA LEU A 7 -8.97 -44.46 13.37
C LEU A 7 -9.53 -43.24 14.15
N LEU A 8 -10.03 -43.46 15.38
CA LEU A 8 -10.56 -42.39 16.20
C LEU A 8 -9.47 -41.43 16.72
N ALA A 9 -8.26 -41.94 16.98
CA ALA A 9 -7.12 -41.12 17.39
C ALA A 9 -6.58 -40.24 16.24
N VAL A 10 -6.62 -40.72 15.00
CA VAL A 10 -6.24 -39.93 13.81
C VAL A 10 -7.28 -38.84 13.50
N LEU A 11 -8.57 -39.11 13.70
CA LEU A 11 -9.64 -38.11 13.54
C LEU A 11 -9.60 -37.02 14.62
N VAL A 12 -9.23 -37.35 15.87
CA VAL A 12 -9.08 -36.35 16.94
C VAL A 12 -7.81 -35.49 16.75
N LEU A 13 -6.73 -36.03 16.18
CA LEU A 13 -5.54 -35.24 15.84
C LEU A 13 -5.76 -34.29 14.64
N MET A 14 -6.68 -34.63 13.72
CA MET A 14 -7.14 -33.73 12.66
C MET A 14 -8.16 -32.68 13.16
N SER A 15 -8.65 -32.83 14.40
CA SER A 15 -9.62 -31.92 15.03
C SER A 15 -8.96 -30.80 15.85
N PHE A 16 -7.63 -30.72 15.88
CA PHE A 16 -6.95 -29.45 16.07
C PHE A 16 -7.15 -28.62 14.79
N SER A 17 -8.40 -28.22 14.54
CA SER A 17 -8.67 -27.01 13.78
C SER A 17 -7.75 -25.97 14.38
N ALA A 18 -6.72 -25.59 13.63
CA ALA A 18 -5.95 -24.40 13.91
C ALA A 18 -7.00 -23.33 14.21
N LYS A 19 -7.09 -22.90 15.47
CA LYS A 19 -7.91 -21.74 15.82
C LYS A 19 -7.30 -20.62 15.00
N SER A 20 -7.91 -20.35 13.86
CA SER A 20 -7.64 -19.18 13.04
C SER A 20 -7.60 -18.02 14.01
N GLU A 21 -6.42 -17.41 14.22
CA GLU A 21 -6.35 -16.22 15.05
C GLU A 21 -7.37 -15.22 14.51
N GLU A 22 -8.29 -14.77 15.36
CA GLU A 22 -9.31 -13.81 14.96
C GLU A 22 -8.63 -12.52 14.50
N ASN A 23 -9.13 -11.96 13.39
CA ASN A 23 -8.70 -10.65 12.92
C ASN A 23 -9.08 -9.61 13.97
N LEU A 24 -8.12 -8.81 14.41
CA LEU A 24 -8.33 -7.76 15.40
C LEU A 24 -7.68 -6.47 14.93
N ILE A 25 -8.49 -5.41 14.84
CA ILE A 25 -8.01 -4.07 14.54
C ILE A 25 -8.30 -3.16 15.74
N THR A 26 -7.25 -2.62 16.33
CA THR A 26 -7.34 -1.72 17.49
C THR A 26 -7.12 -0.28 17.09
N LEU A 27 -7.85 0.66 17.70
CA LEU A 27 -7.63 2.10 17.52
C LEU A 27 -6.86 2.69 18.70
N LYS A 28 -5.82 3.45 18.40
CA LYS A 28 -5.00 4.20 19.34
C LYS A 28 -4.93 5.67 18.92
N TYR A 29 -4.86 6.54 19.91
CA TYR A 29 -4.69 7.98 19.68
C TYR A 29 -3.22 8.35 19.86
N GLY A 30 -2.66 8.95 18.81
CA GLY A 30 -1.34 9.56 18.77
C GLY A 30 -1.25 10.92 19.47
N VAL A 31 -2.38 11.43 19.96
CA VAL A 31 -2.50 12.71 20.66
C VAL A 31 -3.43 12.55 21.86
N ASP A 32 -3.02 13.02 23.03
CA ASP A 32 -3.81 12.95 24.26
C ASP A 32 -4.90 14.04 24.32
N LYS A 33 -5.72 14.01 25.38
CA LYS A 33 -6.80 14.99 25.62
C LYS A 33 -6.29 16.42 25.83
N SER A 34 -5.04 16.57 26.25
CA SER A 34 -4.37 17.85 26.45
C SER A 34 -3.77 18.39 25.15
N GLY A 35 -3.69 17.58 24.10
CA GLY A 35 -3.14 17.93 22.79
C GLY A 35 -1.65 17.57 22.63
N TYR A 36 -1.06 16.84 23.57
CA TYR A 36 0.32 16.39 23.47
C TYR A 36 0.42 15.07 22.71
N VAL A 37 1.53 14.88 22.00
CA VAL A 37 1.82 13.64 21.28
C VAL A 37 2.03 12.51 22.29
N THR A 38 1.42 11.35 22.03
CA THR A 38 1.63 10.13 22.80
C THR A 38 2.78 9.30 22.22
N GLU A 39 3.26 8.30 22.96
CA GLU A 39 4.28 7.35 22.48
C GLU A 39 3.85 6.52 21.25
N ASP A 40 2.55 6.46 20.99
CA ASP A 40 2.02 5.71 19.85
C ASP A 40 2.20 6.46 18.53
N TRP A 41 2.32 7.79 18.54
CA TRP A 41 2.50 8.57 17.32
C TRP A 41 3.96 8.65 16.90
N VAL A 42 4.18 8.58 15.60
CA VAL A 42 5.45 8.95 14.97
C VAL A 42 5.17 9.85 13.79
N ASP A 43 5.98 10.90 13.62
CA ASP A 43 5.98 11.64 12.36
C ASP A 43 6.85 10.88 11.36
N PHE A 44 6.30 10.63 10.17
CA PHE A 44 7.01 10.00 9.08
C PHE A 44 7.29 11.00 7.96
N ASP A 45 8.57 11.21 7.67
CA ASP A 45 9.04 11.90 6.48
C ASP A 45 9.94 10.92 5.70
N SER A 46 9.68 10.76 4.40
CA SER A 46 10.49 9.88 3.55
C SER A 46 11.92 10.39 3.32
N ASN A 47 12.20 11.65 3.63
CA ASN A 47 13.53 12.26 3.52
C ASN A 47 14.28 12.33 4.85
N ILE A 48 13.61 12.06 5.97
CA ILE A 48 14.16 12.24 7.31
C ILE A 48 13.79 10.97 8.08
N GLU A 49 14.79 10.11 8.26
CA GLU A 49 14.74 8.96 9.15
C GLU A 49 13.93 9.30 10.40
N VAL A 50 12.95 8.45 10.74
CA VAL A 50 11.88 8.72 11.70
C VAL A 50 12.30 9.69 12.80
N LEU A 51 11.61 10.83 12.90
CA LEU A 51 11.76 11.83 13.95
C LEU A 51 11.30 11.23 15.30
N THR A 52 12.02 10.22 15.79
CA THR A 52 11.60 9.37 16.91
C THR A 52 12.19 9.81 18.23
N LYS A 53 13.14 10.77 18.27
CA LYS A 53 13.87 11.03 19.52
C LYS A 53 13.86 12.44 20.10
N ASP A 54 13.45 13.51 19.40
CA ASP A 54 13.69 14.85 19.97
C ASP A 54 12.55 15.87 19.95
N LYS A 55 11.36 15.55 19.45
CA LYS A 55 10.22 16.46 19.55
C LYS A 55 8.91 15.71 19.79
N VAL A 56 8.69 15.27 21.03
CA VAL A 56 7.37 15.51 21.62
C VAL A 56 7.20 17.02 21.48
N SER A 57 6.53 17.49 20.42
CA SER A 57 6.44 18.92 20.21
C SER A 57 5.78 19.47 21.48
N LYS A 58 6.53 20.34 22.17
CA LYS A 58 6.13 20.96 23.44
C LYS A 58 4.83 21.76 23.29
N ASN A 59 4.42 22.01 22.05
CA ASN A 59 3.20 22.73 21.75
C ASN A 59 2.04 21.74 21.75
N ALA A 60 1.10 21.94 22.68
CA ALA A 60 -0.17 21.25 22.66
C ALA A 60 -0.95 21.59 21.38
N LYS A 61 -1.48 20.57 20.71
CA LYS A 61 -2.38 20.68 19.56
C LYS A 61 -3.53 19.68 19.74
N LYS A 62 -4.62 20.14 20.34
CA LYS A 62 -5.84 19.34 20.50
C LYS A 62 -6.46 19.02 19.14
N LEU A 63 -7.23 17.94 19.08
CA LEU A 63 -8.02 17.61 17.90
C LEU A 63 -9.09 18.69 17.66
N THR A 64 -9.25 19.14 16.42
CA THR A 64 -10.38 19.98 16.04
C THR A 64 -11.67 19.17 15.93
N VAL A 65 -12.82 19.84 15.78
CA VAL A 65 -14.12 19.16 15.57
C VAL A 65 -14.06 18.27 14.33
N GLU A 66 -13.53 18.76 13.22
CA GLU A 66 -13.40 18.02 11.97
C GLU A 66 -12.41 16.85 12.08
N GLU A 67 -11.35 16.98 12.87
CA GLU A 67 -10.42 15.88 13.15
C GLU A 67 -11.09 14.78 14.00
N ILE A 68 -11.92 15.16 14.98
CA ILE A 68 -12.74 14.23 15.77
C ILE A 68 -13.75 13.50 14.88
N GLU A 69 -14.32 14.16 13.88
CA GLU A 69 -15.20 13.51 12.89
C GLU A 69 -14.48 12.42 12.10
N TRP A 70 -13.23 12.66 11.68
CA TRP A 70 -12.42 11.65 11.02
C TRP A 70 -12.05 10.49 11.95
N ALA A 71 -11.66 10.78 13.20
CA ALA A 71 -11.38 9.75 14.19
C ALA A 71 -12.62 8.87 14.46
N SER A 72 -13.79 9.49 14.54
CA SER A 72 -15.09 8.80 14.69
C SER A 72 -15.41 7.93 13.47
N LEU A 73 -15.20 8.45 12.25
CA LEU A 73 -15.36 7.68 11.03
C LEU A 73 -14.43 6.46 11.05
N ILE A 74 -13.13 6.63 11.27
CA ILE A 74 -12.15 5.54 11.35
C ILE A 74 -12.58 4.49 12.38
N SER A 75 -12.96 4.93 13.59
CA SER A 75 -13.45 4.04 14.65
C SER A 75 -14.66 3.22 14.21
N SER A 76 -15.57 3.80 13.41
CA SER A 76 -16.75 3.09 12.90
C SER A 76 -16.44 2.04 11.82
N ARG A 77 -15.25 2.12 11.19
CA ARG A 77 -14.86 1.19 10.10
C ARG A 77 -14.05 -0.02 10.58
N LEU A 78 -13.57 -0.05 11.82
CA LEU A 78 -12.66 -1.09 12.30
C LEU A 78 -13.21 -2.51 12.09
N SER A 79 -14.46 -2.77 12.49
CA SER A 79 -15.08 -4.09 12.31
C SER A 79 -15.27 -4.46 10.85
N LEU A 80 -15.52 -3.49 9.97
CA LEU A 80 -15.55 -3.77 8.54
C LEU A 80 -14.16 -4.18 8.05
N TRP A 81 -13.12 -3.44 8.44
CA TRP A 81 -11.74 -3.72 8.03
C TRP A 81 -11.24 -5.07 8.52
N GLU A 82 -11.65 -5.51 9.72
CA GLU A 82 -11.39 -6.87 10.23
C GLU A 82 -11.91 -7.95 9.26
N THR A 83 -13.08 -7.75 8.66
CA THR A 83 -13.63 -8.68 7.65
C THR A 83 -12.99 -8.54 6.27
N GLN A 84 -12.20 -7.49 6.03
CA GLN A 84 -11.58 -7.20 4.74
C GLN A 84 -10.14 -7.68 4.63
N LEU A 85 -9.44 -7.98 5.74
CA LEU A 85 -8.02 -8.36 5.71
C LEU A 85 -7.75 -9.48 4.71
N GLU A 86 -8.56 -10.55 4.75
CA GLU A 86 -8.45 -11.70 3.83
C GLU A 86 -8.70 -11.31 2.38
N LYS A 87 -9.71 -10.47 2.13
CA LYS A 87 -10.05 -10.00 0.78
C LYS A 87 -8.90 -9.20 0.18
N ILE A 88 -8.26 -8.35 0.99
CA ILE A 88 -7.09 -7.57 0.57
C ILE A 88 -5.86 -8.46 0.37
N ALA A 89 -5.73 -9.51 1.18
CA ALA A 89 -4.61 -10.45 1.14
C ALA A 89 -4.66 -11.48 0.01
N VAL A 90 -5.76 -11.57 -0.77
CA VAL A 90 -5.90 -12.55 -1.87
C VAL A 90 -4.67 -12.64 -2.80
N PRO A 91 -4.06 -11.52 -3.26
CA PRO A 91 -2.85 -11.59 -4.09
C PRO A 91 -1.61 -12.15 -3.38
N TYR A 92 -1.60 -12.17 -2.04
CA TYR A 92 -0.48 -12.56 -1.18
C TYR A 92 -0.70 -13.96 -0.60
N ALA A 93 -1.15 -14.90 -1.43
CA ALA A 93 -1.65 -16.22 -1.00
C ALA A 93 -0.65 -17.05 -0.17
N THR A 94 0.65 -16.83 -0.34
CA THR A 94 1.73 -17.52 0.39
C THR A 94 2.27 -16.74 1.59
N THR A 95 1.77 -15.53 1.82
CA THR A 95 2.28 -14.62 2.87
C THR A 95 1.46 -14.73 4.13
N GLU A 96 2.12 -14.72 5.29
CA GLU A 96 1.43 -14.62 6.57
C GLU A 96 0.72 -13.26 6.70
N ILE A 97 -0.60 -13.32 6.91
CA ILE A 97 -1.45 -12.14 7.01
C ILE A 97 -1.30 -11.53 8.41
N PRO A 98 -0.97 -10.23 8.55
CA PRO A 98 -0.99 -9.55 9.84
C PRO A 98 -2.41 -9.50 10.43
N ARG A 99 -2.72 -10.41 11.36
CA ARG A 99 -4.06 -10.56 11.98
C ARG A 99 -4.38 -9.50 13.02
N LYS A 100 -3.36 -8.97 13.69
CA LYS A 100 -3.47 -7.98 14.77
C LYS A 100 -2.86 -6.67 14.30
N VAL A 101 -3.71 -5.72 13.89
CA VAL A 101 -3.29 -4.43 13.35
C VAL A 101 -3.70 -3.32 14.32
N SER A 102 -2.79 -2.37 14.57
CA SER A 102 -3.13 -1.14 15.29
C SER A 102 -3.24 0.04 14.32
N ILE A 103 -4.38 0.70 14.37
CA ILE A 103 -4.62 1.98 13.71
C ILE A 103 -4.26 3.08 14.70
N VAL A 104 -3.32 3.95 14.34
CA VAL A 104 -2.93 5.10 15.16
C VAL A 104 -3.40 6.37 14.46
N VAL A 105 -4.26 7.15 15.11
CA VAL A 105 -4.73 8.45 14.59
C VAL A 105 -3.98 9.60 15.27
N GLY A 106 -3.41 10.51 14.49
CA GLY A 106 -2.72 11.70 14.99
C GLY A 106 -3.01 12.92 14.13
N ASN A 107 -2.44 14.07 14.47
CA ASN A 107 -2.71 15.34 13.79
C ASN A 107 -1.45 16.14 13.45
N ARG A 108 -0.31 15.46 13.25
CA ARG A 108 1.00 16.05 12.94
C ARG A 108 1.66 15.32 11.78
N GLY A 109 2.59 15.96 11.08
CA GLY A 109 3.20 15.42 9.86
C GLY A 109 2.45 15.79 8.56
N ASN A 110 2.89 15.21 7.43
CA ASN A 110 2.53 15.66 6.08
C ASN A 110 1.77 14.65 5.21
N ARG A 111 1.78 13.36 5.56
CA ARG A 111 1.04 12.29 4.86
C ARG A 111 -0.32 12.06 5.48
N ASP A 112 -1.32 11.74 4.67
CA ASP A 112 -2.69 11.43 5.10
C ASP A 112 -2.77 10.08 5.80
N ALA A 113 -2.10 9.07 5.25
CA ALA A 113 -1.82 7.82 5.90
C ALA A 113 -0.43 7.30 5.53
N PHE A 114 0.10 6.39 6.34
CA PHE A 114 1.37 5.72 6.07
C PHE A 114 1.55 4.48 6.94
N THR A 115 2.50 3.64 6.55
CA THR A 115 3.05 2.55 7.34
C THR A 115 4.56 2.71 7.46
N HIS A 116 5.12 2.30 8.61
CA HIS A 116 6.57 2.20 8.79
C HIS A 116 6.92 0.75 9.14
N THR A 117 6.76 -0.12 8.16
CA THR A 117 6.73 -1.57 8.37
C THR A 117 8.00 -2.15 9.00
N THR A 118 9.18 -1.57 8.76
CA THR A 118 10.43 -2.02 9.40
C THR A 118 10.46 -1.82 10.91
N LYS A 119 9.82 -0.76 11.43
CA LYS A 119 9.80 -0.44 12.88
C LYS A 119 8.47 -0.84 13.54
N PHE A 120 7.38 -0.70 12.81
CA PHE A 120 6.02 -0.98 13.25
C PHE A 120 5.30 -1.84 12.19
N PRO A 121 5.62 -3.15 12.09
CA PRO A 121 5.14 -4.04 11.03
C PRO A 121 3.63 -4.32 11.08
N SER A 122 2.95 -3.90 12.13
CA SER A 122 1.52 -4.07 12.36
C SER A 122 0.78 -2.77 12.65
N LYS A 123 1.39 -1.60 12.38
CA LYS A 123 0.75 -0.30 12.61
C LYS A 123 0.47 0.44 11.30
N ILE A 124 -0.74 0.98 11.18
CA ILE A 124 -1.14 1.94 10.14
C ILE A 124 -1.43 3.27 10.83
N PHE A 125 -0.87 4.35 10.29
CA PHE A 125 -1.02 5.69 10.84
C PHE A 125 -1.94 6.51 9.95
N PHE A 126 -2.87 7.26 10.56
CA PHE A 126 -3.71 8.23 9.87
C PHE A 126 -3.50 9.62 10.46
N ASN A 127 -3.26 10.60 9.60
CA ASN A 127 -3.12 11.99 9.99
C ASN A 127 -4.41 12.75 9.72
N LEU A 128 -5.16 12.98 10.79
CA LEU A 128 -6.46 13.64 10.78
C LEU A 128 -6.38 15.06 10.19
N SER A 129 -5.32 15.83 10.47
CA SER A 129 -5.15 17.18 9.90
C SER A 129 -4.99 17.16 8.38
N VAL A 130 -4.27 16.18 7.85
CA VAL A 130 -4.08 16.04 6.40
C VAL A 130 -5.37 15.55 5.76
N LEU A 131 -6.07 14.59 6.38
CA LEU A 131 -7.37 14.12 5.92
C LEU A 131 -8.39 15.28 5.83
N VAL A 132 -8.50 16.11 6.87
CA VAL A 132 -9.36 17.31 6.85
C VAL A 132 -8.99 18.23 5.69
N ARG A 133 -7.71 18.61 5.57
CA ARG A 133 -7.24 19.54 4.54
C ARG A 133 -7.44 19.01 3.12
N ALA A 134 -7.20 17.72 2.89
CA ALA A 134 -7.26 17.11 1.56
C ALA A 134 -8.69 16.72 1.14
N TYR A 135 -9.53 16.34 2.10
CA TYR A 135 -10.77 15.61 1.83
C TYR A 135 -12.02 16.22 2.48
N GLY A 136 -11.87 17.26 3.31
CA GLY A 136 -12.96 17.93 4.04
C GLY A 136 -13.42 17.14 5.26
N SER A 137 -14.68 17.34 5.67
CA SER A 137 -15.27 16.71 6.86
C SER A 137 -15.33 15.18 6.78
N GLY A 138 -15.05 14.51 7.89
CA GLY A 138 -15.21 13.05 8.04
C GLY A 138 -16.68 12.58 7.92
N LYS A 139 -17.66 13.48 8.09
CA LYS A 139 -19.09 13.15 7.93
C LYS A 139 -19.54 13.05 6.47
N ALA A 140 -18.75 13.51 5.51
CA ALA A 140 -19.14 13.46 4.11
C ALA A 140 -19.27 12.00 3.64
N VAL A 141 -20.41 11.63 3.05
CA VAL A 141 -20.71 10.23 2.61
C VAL A 141 -19.61 9.63 1.74
N LYS A 142 -19.05 10.42 0.81
CA LYS A 142 -17.94 10.00 -0.07
C LYS A 142 -16.66 9.59 0.69
N ASN A 143 -16.49 10.06 1.93
CA ASN A 143 -15.30 9.78 2.74
C ASN A 143 -15.35 8.39 3.39
N GLN A 144 -16.51 7.74 3.51
CA GLN A 144 -16.61 6.34 3.97
C GLN A 144 -15.86 5.40 3.03
N ASN A 145 -16.21 5.41 1.74
CA ASN A 145 -15.51 4.58 0.75
C ASN A 145 -14.05 5.01 0.56
N ARG A 146 -13.72 6.29 0.80
CA ARG A 146 -12.35 6.79 0.69
C ARG A 146 -11.47 6.22 1.80
N ILE A 147 -11.92 6.24 3.05
CA ILE A 147 -11.11 5.76 4.16
C ILE A 147 -10.86 4.25 4.07
N ASP A 148 -11.83 3.47 3.58
CA ASP A 148 -11.64 2.04 3.33
C ASP A 148 -10.57 1.77 2.27
N ARG A 149 -10.56 2.58 1.21
CA ARG A 149 -9.53 2.50 0.15
C ARG A 149 -8.14 2.89 0.65
N ILE A 150 -8.04 3.89 1.51
CA ILE A 150 -6.77 4.29 2.13
C ILE A 150 -6.29 3.18 3.09
N PHE A 151 -7.19 2.62 3.91
CA PHE A 151 -6.86 1.47 4.75
C PHE A 151 -6.33 0.29 3.92
N ALA A 152 -7.01 -0.08 2.83
CA ALA A 152 -6.58 -1.19 1.99
C ALA A 152 -5.21 -0.94 1.32
N HIS A 153 -4.91 0.31 0.95
CA HIS A 153 -3.60 0.73 0.46
C HIS A 153 -2.51 0.48 1.51
N GLU A 154 -2.69 1.00 2.72
CA GLU A 154 -1.71 0.87 3.79
C GLU A 154 -1.57 -0.57 4.30
N PHE A 155 -2.68 -1.31 4.39
CA PHE A 155 -2.63 -2.73 4.76
C PHE A 155 -1.88 -3.56 3.70
N THR A 156 -1.98 -3.19 2.42
CA THR A 156 -1.18 -3.81 1.36
C THR A 156 0.32 -3.62 1.59
N HIS A 157 0.76 -2.49 2.14
CA HIS A 157 2.17 -2.31 2.50
C HIS A 157 2.60 -3.21 3.67
N LEU A 158 1.72 -3.49 4.64
CA LEU A 158 2.01 -4.47 5.69
C LEU A 158 2.20 -5.87 5.09
N LEU A 159 1.32 -6.27 4.17
CA LEU A 159 1.41 -7.54 3.44
C LEU A 159 2.71 -7.62 2.61
N GLN A 160 3.06 -6.57 1.88
CA GLN A 160 4.32 -6.51 1.12
C GLN A 160 5.54 -6.62 2.02
N HIS A 161 5.50 -6.03 3.22
CA HIS A 161 6.59 -6.20 4.17
C HIS A 161 6.69 -7.65 4.65
N ALA A 162 5.58 -8.28 5.02
CA ALA A 162 5.55 -9.70 5.40
C ALA A 162 6.08 -10.59 4.27
N TRP A 163 5.62 -10.36 3.04
CA TRP A 163 6.09 -11.06 1.84
C TRP A 163 7.60 -10.87 1.62
N SER A 164 8.12 -9.65 1.77
CA SER A 164 9.54 -9.34 1.56
C SER A 164 10.49 -9.99 2.57
N LYS A 165 10.00 -10.43 3.73
CA LYS A 165 10.82 -11.20 4.69
C LYS A 165 11.15 -12.60 4.18
N GLN A 166 10.25 -13.19 3.40
CA GLN A 166 10.42 -14.51 2.79
C GLN A 166 11.05 -14.41 1.39
N ASN A 167 10.88 -13.25 0.74
CA ASN A 167 11.36 -12.96 -0.61
C ASN A 167 12.20 -11.68 -0.60
N PRO A 168 13.41 -11.72 -0.01
CA PRO A 168 14.27 -10.53 0.05
C PRO A 168 14.67 -10.10 -1.36
N TYR A 169 14.48 -8.83 -1.66
CA TYR A 169 14.84 -8.24 -2.94
C TYR A 169 16.01 -7.28 -2.78
N GLN A 170 17.03 -7.41 -3.62
CA GLN A 170 18.20 -6.55 -3.57
C GLN A 170 17.90 -5.18 -4.21
N LEU A 171 18.42 -4.12 -3.60
CA LEU A 171 18.24 -2.73 -4.05
C LEU A 171 19.61 -2.11 -4.37
N THR A 172 20.38 -2.81 -5.20
CA THR A 172 21.79 -2.54 -5.48
C THR A 172 22.00 -1.28 -6.30
N ASN A 173 21.03 -0.92 -7.15
CA ASN A 173 21.11 0.24 -8.04
C ASN A 173 19.81 1.07 -8.08
N HIS A 174 19.87 2.23 -8.74
CA HIS A 174 18.75 3.16 -8.85
C HIS A 174 17.54 2.57 -9.57
N PHE A 175 17.77 1.77 -10.61
CA PHE A 175 16.72 1.09 -11.36
C PHE A 175 15.96 0.07 -10.49
N GLU A 176 16.66 -0.77 -9.73
CA GLU A 176 16.05 -1.70 -8.78
C GLU A 176 15.27 -0.99 -7.67
N ARG A 177 15.79 0.13 -7.16
CA ARG A 177 15.06 0.99 -6.22
C ARG A 177 13.75 1.52 -6.83
N ALA A 178 13.77 1.90 -8.11
CA ALA A 178 12.59 2.37 -8.82
C ALA A 178 11.58 1.25 -9.09
N LEU A 179 12.03 0.05 -9.46
CA LEU A 179 11.17 -1.14 -9.58
C LEU A 179 10.47 -1.46 -8.27
N ASN A 180 11.23 -1.52 -7.17
CA ASN A 180 10.69 -1.82 -5.86
C ASN A 180 9.70 -0.74 -5.38
N ALA A 181 10.01 0.54 -5.58
CA ALA A 181 9.09 1.62 -5.25
C ALA A 181 7.81 1.56 -6.09
N SER A 182 7.93 1.26 -7.40
CA SER A 182 6.79 1.12 -8.31
C SER A 182 5.94 -0.09 -7.97
N PHE A 183 6.54 -1.20 -7.58
CA PHE A 183 5.86 -2.39 -7.08
C PHE A 183 5.09 -2.09 -5.79
N LYS A 184 5.77 -1.55 -4.76
CA LYS A 184 5.17 -1.25 -3.47
C LYS A 184 3.97 -0.34 -3.63
N GLU A 185 4.21 0.84 -4.19
CA GLU A 185 3.22 1.89 -4.32
C GLU A 185 2.19 1.56 -5.39
N GLY A 186 2.54 0.83 -6.45
CA GLY A 186 1.60 0.43 -7.50
C GLY A 186 0.50 -0.50 -6.99
N PHE A 187 0.86 -1.50 -6.18
CA PHE A 187 -0.13 -2.36 -5.51
C PHE A 187 -0.96 -1.60 -4.48
N GLY A 188 -0.35 -0.68 -3.71
CA GLY A 188 -1.09 0.22 -2.84
C GLY A 188 -2.11 1.04 -3.64
N HIS A 189 -1.69 1.68 -4.73
CA HIS A 189 -2.54 2.51 -5.57
C HIS A 189 -3.64 1.68 -6.25
N PHE A 190 -3.37 0.44 -6.67
CA PHE A 190 -4.38 -0.48 -7.16
C PHE A 190 -5.55 -0.65 -6.18
N ARG A 191 -5.29 -0.62 -4.86
CA ARG A 191 -6.34 -0.63 -3.82
C ARG A 191 -7.05 0.71 -3.67
N SER A 192 -6.36 1.83 -3.84
CA SER A 192 -6.91 3.16 -3.52
C SER A 192 -7.46 3.96 -4.69
N ILE A 193 -7.24 3.52 -5.93
CA ILE A 193 -7.78 4.20 -7.13
C ILE A 193 -9.31 4.31 -7.04
N SER A 194 -9.83 5.49 -7.39
CA SER A 194 -11.27 5.77 -7.36
C SER A 194 -11.97 5.34 -8.65
N ASN A 195 -13.30 5.49 -8.67
CA ASN A 195 -14.14 5.24 -9.84
C ASN A 195 -13.80 6.10 -11.07
N LYS A 196 -13.01 7.17 -10.89
CA LYS A 196 -12.44 7.95 -12.01
C LYS A 196 -11.48 7.11 -12.85
N TRP A 197 -10.82 6.13 -12.23
CA TRP A 197 -9.75 5.33 -12.85
C TRP A 197 -10.17 3.91 -13.19
N LYS A 198 -11.12 3.36 -12.45
CA LYS A 198 -11.62 1.99 -12.59
C LYS A 198 -13.15 1.96 -12.47
N ASP A 199 -13.83 1.25 -13.34
CA ASP A 199 -15.29 1.07 -13.26
C ASP A 199 -15.70 0.05 -12.19
N GLU A 200 -17.00 -0.17 -12.05
CA GLU A 200 -17.58 -1.13 -11.11
C GLU A 200 -17.26 -2.60 -11.43
N ASN A 201 -16.91 -2.89 -12.69
CA ASN A 201 -16.53 -4.23 -13.15
C ASN A 201 -15.01 -4.47 -13.01
N GLY A 202 -14.26 -3.48 -12.54
CA GLY A 202 -12.83 -3.59 -12.35
C GLY A 202 -11.99 -3.31 -13.60
N HIS A 203 -12.58 -2.75 -14.66
CA HIS A 203 -11.86 -2.30 -15.85
C HIS A 203 -11.40 -0.85 -15.71
N ILE A 204 -10.31 -0.48 -16.38
CA ILE A 204 -9.88 0.93 -16.36
C ILE A 204 -10.77 1.80 -17.24
N THR A 205 -10.97 3.05 -16.84
CA THR A 205 -11.81 4.00 -17.60
C THR A 205 -11.07 4.57 -18.81
N GLU A 206 -11.79 5.22 -19.74
CA GLU A 206 -11.17 5.94 -20.86
C GLU A 206 -10.18 7.03 -20.38
N HIS A 207 -10.53 7.74 -19.30
CA HIS A 207 -9.64 8.71 -18.68
C HIS A 207 -8.33 8.05 -18.20
N ALA A 208 -8.44 6.87 -17.60
CA ALA A 208 -7.28 6.09 -17.16
C ALA A 208 -6.44 5.60 -18.35
N GLU A 209 -7.05 5.07 -19.40
CA GLU A 209 -6.35 4.65 -20.63
C GLU A 209 -5.55 5.80 -21.25
N LYS A 210 -6.18 6.97 -21.40
CA LYS A 210 -5.50 8.16 -21.96
C LYS A 210 -4.33 8.59 -21.09
N THR A 211 -4.50 8.59 -19.77
CA THR A 211 -3.44 8.96 -18.83
C THR A 211 -2.31 7.93 -18.85
N LEU A 212 -2.64 6.64 -18.86
CA LEU A 212 -1.70 5.54 -18.87
C LEU A 212 -0.74 5.64 -20.06
N LYS A 213 -1.25 5.87 -21.28
CA LYS A 213 -0.41 6.04 -22.47
C LYS A 213 0.69 7.10 -22.30
N SER A 214 0.36 8.23 -21.68
CA SER A 214 1.35 9.28 -21.41
C SER A 214 2.33 8.88 -20.31
N LEU A 215 1.87 8.19 -19.27
CA LEU A 215 2.72 7.72 -18.18
C LEU A 215 3.65 6.58 -18.61
N GLU A 216 3.23 5.72 -19.53
CA GLU A 216 4.04 4.63 -20.10
C GLU A 216 5.31 5.14 -20.80
N ILE A 217 5.20 6.26 -21.53
CA ILE A 217 6.36 6.92 -22.14
C ILE A 217 7.32 7.39 -21.04
N VAL A 218 6.82 8.13 -20.06
CA VAL A 218 7.64 8.66 -18.95
C VAL A 218 8.26 7.52 -18.12
N PHE A 219 7.51 6.44 -17.91
CA PHE A 219 7.98 5.25 -17.21
C PHE A 219 9.19 4.64 -17.91
N VAL A 220 9.09 4.35 -19.21
CA VAL A 220 10.18 3.76 -19.98
C VAL A 220 11.40 4.69 -20.00
N GLU A 221 11.20 5.98 -20.26
CA GLU A 221 12.31 6.94 -20.33
C GLU A 221 13.07 7.07 -19.01
N ARG A 222 12.35 7.16 -17.90
CA ARG A 222 12.97 7.27 -16.58
C ARG A 222 13.62 5.97 -16.13
N MET A 223 12.98 4.83 -16.36
CA MET A 223 13.55 3.54 -16.00
C MET A 223 14.86 3.28 -16.75
N ILE A 224 14.92 3.55 -18.05
CA ILE A 224 16.15 3.41 -18.84
C ILE A 224 17.24 4.36 -18.32
N SER A 225 16.87 5.62 -18.05
CA SER A 225 17.83 6.62 -17.57
C SER A 225 18.41 6.25 -16.20
N LEU A 226 17.62 5.59 -15.33
CA LEU A 226 18.05 5.16 -14.01
C LEU A 226 19.09 4.02 -14.01
N ILE A 227 19.27 3.30 -15.12
CA ILE A 227 20.22 2.17 -15.19
C ILE A 227 21.66 2.65 -14.93
N ASN A 228 22.03 3.82 -15.48
CA ASN A 228 23.38 4.37 -15.43
C ASN A 228 23.45 5.74 -14.71
N ALA A 229 22.37 6.13 -14.02
CA ALA A 229 22.32 7.43 -13.36
C ALA A 229 23.27 7.49 -12.15
N SER A 230 23.88 8.65 -11.95
CA SER A 230 24.48 9.03 -10.66
C SER A 230 23.41 9.26 -9.58
N ASP A 231 23.82 9.37 -8.31
CA ASP A 231 22.89 9.62 -7.21
C ASP A 231 22.06 10.90 -7.40
N ASP A 232 22.68 11.99 -7.84
CA ASP A 232 21.99 13.27 -8.07
C ASP A 232 20.99 13.21 -9.22
N GLU A 233 21.39 12.59 -10.34
CA GLU A 233 20.50 12.38 -11.48
C GLU A 233 19.33 11.48 -11.10
N ALA A 234 19.59 10.40 -10.38
CA ALA A 234 18.56 9.49 -9.93
C ALA A 234 17.58 10.17 -8.98
N ASN A 235 18.04 11.03 -8.06
CA ASN A 235 17.15 11.81 -7.20
C ASN A 235 16.18 12.68 -8.00
N VAL A 236 16.64 13.27 -9.12
CA VAL A 236 15.77 14.01 -10.04
C VAL A 236 14.82 13.08 -10.79
N LEU A 237 15.33 11.97 -11.33
CA LEU A 237 14.55 10.98 -12.11
C LEU A 237 13.49 10.29 -11.26
N MET A 238 13.72 10.10 -9.95
CA MET A 238 12.78 9.48 -9.02
C MET A 238 11.63 10.42 -8.60
N LYS A 239 11.74 11.75 -8.82
CA LYS A 239 10.67 12.70 -8.47
C LYS A 239 9.38 12.35 -9.19
N GLY A 240 8.29 12.21 -8.44
CA GLY A 240 7.00 11.85 -9.01
C GLY A 240 6.84 10.37 -9.36
N LEU A 241 7.73 9.49 -8.87
CA LEU A 241 7.56 8.04 -9.06
C LEU A 241 6.26 7.58 -8.37
N SER A 242 6.10 7.91 -7.10
CA SER A 242 4.94 7.54 -6.28
C SER A 242 4.28 8.69 -5.51
N THR A 243 4.89 9.89 -5.54
CA THR A 243 4.43 11.08 -4.81
C THR A 243 4.05 12.22 -5.76
N GLY A 244 3.41 13.27 -5.24
CA GLY A 244 2.94 14.40 -6.04
C GLY A 244 1.55 14.20 -6.66
N PRO A 245 1.15 15.01 -7.65
CA PRO A 245 -0.17 14.93 -8.28
C PRO A 245 -0.45 13.52 -8.79
N PHE A 246 -1.61 12.97 -8.41
CA PHE A 246 -1.94 11.56 -8.64
C PHE A 246 -1.78 11.14 -10.11
N ASN A 247 -2.27 11.96 -11.05
CA ASN A 247 -2.20 11.72 -12.49
C ASN A 247 -0.80 11.91 -13.10
N LYS A 248 0.22 12.25 -12.30
CA LYS A 248 1.61 12.41 -12.71
C LYS A 248 2.55 11.39 -12.04
N LYS A 249 2.01 10.45 -11.25
CA LYS A 249 2.80 9.42 -10.57
C LYS A 249 3.29 8.36 -11.56
N TRP A 250 4.44 8.60 -12.19
CA TRP A 250 4.88 7.85 -13.37
C TRP A 250 5.21 6.39 -13.11
N GLY A 251 5.58 6.02 -11.88
CA GLY A 251 5.82 4.62 -11.49
C GLY A 251 4.56 3.98 -10.92
N ALA A 252 4.10 4.51 -9.78
CA ALA A 252 3.02 3.91 -9.00
C ALA A 252 1.68 3.86 -9.75
N LEU A 253 1.26 4.94 -10.42
CA LEU A 253 -0.03 4.93 -11.12
C LEU A 253 0.03 4.05 -12.37
N THR A 254 1.13 4.05 -13.11
CA THR A 254 1.35 3.15 -14.26
C THR A 254 1.16 1.70 -13.86
N VAL A 255 1.87 1.26 -12.81
CA VAL A 255 1.76 -0.10 -12.28
C VAL A 255 0.34 -0.39 -11.78
N ALA A 256 -0.29 0.53 -11.04
CA ALA A 256 -1.65 0.33 -10.55
C ALA A 256 -2.68 0.10 -11.66
N LEU A 257 -2.55 0.82 -12.79
CA LEU A 257 -3.44 0.68 -13.93
C LEU A 257 -3.16 -0.62 -14.72
N TRP A 258 -1.90 -1.03 -14.86
CA TRP A 258 -1.56 -2.36 -15.40
C TRP A 258 -2.12 -3.49 -14.53
N LEU A 259 -1.93 -3.43 -13.20
CA LEU A 259 -2.51 -4.40 -12.26
C LEU A 259 -4.05 -4.44 -12.38
N THR A 260 -4.68 -3.29 -12.61
CA THR A 260 -6.14 -3.24 -12.85
C THR A 260 -6.52 -3.99 -14.13
N LYS A 261 -5.77 -3.80 -15.24
CA LYS A 261 -5.96 -4.55 -16.49
C LYS A 261 -5.75 -6.05 -16.33
N GLU A 262 -4.83 -6.45 -15.46
CA GLU A 262 -4.53 -7.86 -15.17
C GLU A 262 -5.58 -8.52 -14.28
N ALA A 263 -6.03 -7.83 -13.23
CA ALA A 263 -7.05 -8.32 -12.32
C ALA A 263 -8.39 -8.53 -13.03
N LYS A 264 -8.84 -7.55 -13.83
CA LYS A 264 -10.19 -7.54 -14.44
C LYS A 264 -11.27 -7.91 -13.42
N GLY A 265 -11.23 -7.26 -12.26
CA GLY A 265 -12.14 -7.53 -11.14
C GLY A 265 -11.82 -8.78 -10.28
N ASP A 266 -10.81 -9.58 -10.64
CA ASP A 266 -10.41 -10.78 -9.89
C ASP A 266 -8.97 -10.68 -9.38
N ASP A 267 -8.84 -10.39 -8.09
CA ASP A 267 -7.56 -10.23 -7.39
C ASP A 267 -6.70 -11.49 -7.41
N LYS A 268 -7.27 -12.69 -7.59
CA LYS A 268 -6.48 -13.93 -7.66
C LYS A 268 -5.51 -13.92 -8.85
N LYS A 269 -5.84 -13.20 -9.92
CA LYS A 269 -4.96 -13.04 -11.08
C LYS A 269 -3.69 -12.25 -10.77
N LEU A 270 -3.65 -11.55 -9.63
CA LEU A 270 -2.49 -10.79 -9.19
C LEU A 270 -1.46 -11.61 -8.41
N ILE A 271 -1.77 -12.86 -8.03
CA ILE A 271 -0.85 -13.73 -7.28
C ILE A 271 0.50 -13.85 -8.00
N LYS A 272 0.47 -14.16 -9.30
CA LYS A 272 1.69 -14.25 -10.13
C LYS A 272 2.56 -12.98 -10.09
N TRP A 273 1.94 -11.80 -9.97
CA TRP A 273 2.64 -10.52 -9.96
C TRP A 273 3.26 -10.22 -8.59
N VAL A 274 2.60 -10.66 -7.52
CA VAL A 274 3.17 -10.61 -6.16
C VAL A 274 4.35 -11.58 -6.05
N ASP A 275 4.22 -12.81 -6.54
CA ASP A 275 5.26 -13.84 -6.46
C ASP A 275 6.53 -13.43 -7.21
N LEU A 276 6.41 -12.72 -8.33
CA LEU A 276 7.54 -12.16 -9.08
C LEU A 276 8.17 -10.93 -8.42
N GLY A 277 7.52 -10.34 -7.41
CA GLY A 277 8.02 -9.16 -6.73
C GLY A 277 8.30 -7.95 -7.64
N PRO A 278 9.32 -7.13 -7.31
CA PRO A 278 9.71 -5.99 -8.12
C PRO A 278 10.10 -6.30 -9.57
N GLU A 279 10.64 -7.48 -9.86
CA GLU A 279 10.96 -7.91 -11.24
C GLU A 279 9.70 -8.14 -12.08
N GLY A 280 8.58 -8.51 -11.43
CA GLY A 280 7.27 -8.60 -12.07
C GLY A 280 6.85 -7.33 -12.81
N ILE A 281 7.39 -6.17 -12.43
CA ILE A 281 7.14 -4.90 -13.13
C ILE A 281 7.72 -4.88 -14.54
N ILE A 282 8.87 -5.53 -14.77
CA ILE A 282 9.46 -5.66 -16.12
C ILE A 282 8.55 -6.51 -17.01
N LEU A 283 8.01 -7.60 -16.45
CA LEU A 283 7.08 -8.46 -17.19
C LEU A 283 5.72 -7.77 -17.43
N LEU A 284 5.20 -6.99 -16.48
CA LEU A 284 4.03 -6.14 -16.70
C LEU A 284 4.25 -5.12 -17.83
N ALA A 285 5.40 -4.44 -17.83
CA ALA A 285 5.78 -3.53 -18.91
C ALA A 285 5.80 -4.28 -20.26
N ASN A 286 6.38 -5.48 -20.31
CA ASN A 286 6.38 -6.30 -21.51
C ASN A 286 4.99 -6.76 -21.96
N ASN A 287 4.00 -6.83 -21.07
CA ASN A 287 2.63 -7.19 -21.44
C ASN A 287 1.84 -6.01 -21.98
N HIS A 288 2.05 -4.81 -21.45
CA HIS A 288 1.15 -3.68 -21.69
C HIS A 288 1.72 -2.57 -22.58
N LEU A 289 3.05 -2.38 -22.60
CA LEU A 289 3.65 -1.34 -23.42
C LEU A 289 3.35 -1.55 -24.90
N SER A 290 3.22 -0.44 -25.62
CA SER A 290 3.19 -0.44 -27.09
C SER A 290 4.45 -1.13 -27.65
N ARG A 291 4.36 -1.64 -28.89
CA ARG A 291 5.48 -2.35 -29.52
C ARG A 291 6.77 -1.51 -29.52
N GLU A 292 6.66 -0.23 -29.84
CA GLU A 292 7.80 0.69 -29.87
C GLU A 292 8.46 0.86 -28.49
N LEU A 293 7.64 1.15 -27.47
CA LEU A 293 8.13 1.31 -26.10
C LEU A 293 8.74 0.02 -25.55
N LYS A 294 8.15 -1.13 -25.88
CA LYS A 294 8.64 -2.45 -25.48
C LYS A 294 10.02 -2.74 -26.08
N VAL A 295 10.21 -2.50 -27.38
CA VAL A 295 11.51 -2.67 -28.05
C VAL A 295 12.56 -1.75 -27.43
N ARG A 296 12.21 -0.48 -27.17
CA ARG A 296 13.10 0.48 -26.53
C ARG A 296 13.51 0.03 -25.12
N PHE A 297 12.56 -0.44 -24.32
CA PHE A 297 12.78 -0.88 -22.95
C PHE A 297 13.65 -2.14 -22.88
N ASN A 298 13.32 -3.17 -23.65
CA ASN A 298 14.08 -4.43 -23.66
C ASN A 298 15.51 -4.24 -24.20
N LYS A 299 15.69 -3.43 -25.24
CA LYS A 299 17.03 -3.11 -25.76
C LYS A 299 17.92 -2.48 -24.69
N ALA A 300 17.37 -1.59 -23.85
CA ALA A 300 18.13 -0.95 -22.77
C ALA A 300 18.47 -1.92 -21.62
N LEU A 301 17.64 -2.93 -21.40
CA LEU A 301 17.84 -3.96 -20.38
C LEU A 301 18.66 -5.16 -20.87
N ASN A 302 19.05 -5.20 -22.15
CA ASN A 302 19.65 -6.36 -22.81
C ASN A 302 18.78 -7.64 -22.72
N LEU A 303 17.46 -7.49 -22.88
CA LEU A 303 16.45 -8.56 -22.90
C LEU A 303 15.93 -8.85 -24.31
#